data_AF-A0A8S0YQL6-F1
#
_entry.id   AF-A0A8S0YQL6-F1
#
_cell.length_a   1.000
_cell.length_b   1.000
_cell.length_c   1.000
_cell.angle_alpha   90.00
_cell.angle_beta   90.00
_cell.angle_gamma   90.00
#
_symmetry.space_group_name_H-M   'P 1'
#
loop_
_entity.id
_entity.type
_entity.pdbx_description
1 polymer ?
#
loop_
_entity_poly.entity_id
_entity_poly.type
_entity_poly.pdbx_seq_one_letter_code
_entity_poly.pdbx_strand_id
1 'polypeptide(L)'
;MSDSLHNESINSRRSTFVSKPSRSTIRIVKDPNSTRLSLCNSTLFEDVKGFWNEECDDTIIELSKLSIADQTHEVTVLDNFNDTSNRIATAKDYVLRRCNQTEPLPFDECYPDSQLKNCHKIGEGVYGEVFLWRARDGRARVLKIIPIAGNLKVNGECQKDFHEIISEIVIAMELSALRAPIAEIERHFDEGKDVEALNLQAIENATDAFNEVLAVRCVYGSYPSRLLDLWDLYDECKGSENDNPAILPVDQQYIVLELANAGQDLESYQFNNAEQAHALFLQVAYGLAVAEEAYQFEHRDLHWGNILIAPTEQKWATFVIRGRVVRVGRAGVRGAIIDYSLSRVALRLAPGDSAALYNDLAADDSLFDALGDYQFTVYRLMRDKLGNDWKNFEPYTNILWLHYTVDKMITALRYKRTNTKIHKHYIDKLKGIKSRILDYGSAAQFVLTDNEL
;
A
#
# COMPACT_ATOMS: atom_id res chain seq x y z
N MET A 1 -0.88 -29.99 -53.45
CA MET A 1 -1.67 -30.03 -52.21
C MET A 1 -0.77 -30.54 -51.12
N SER A 2 -0.14 -29.63 -50.40
CA SER A 2 0.64 -29.89 -49.19
C SER A 2 0.66 -28.57 -48.43
N ASP A 3 -0.40 -28.33 -47.67
CA ASP A 3 -0.56 -27.10 -46.89
C ASP A 3 0.19 -27.22 -45.56
N SER A 4 0.98 -26.17 -45.30
CA SER A 4 1.71 -25.92 -44.08
C SER A 4 0.75 -25.48 -42.98
N LEU A 5 0.81 -26.13 -41.82
CA LEU A 5 0.12 -25.71 -40.61
C LEU A 5 0.80 -24.45 -40.05
N HIS A 6 0.07 -23.32 -40.12
CA HIS A 6 0.44 -22.08 -39.44
C HIS A 6 0.29 -22.24 -37.92
N ASN A 7 1.31 -21.76 -37.23
CA ASN A 7 1.42 -21.67 -35.79
C ASN A 7 0.69 -20.40 -35.34
N GLU A 8 -0.54 -20.52 -34.85
CA GLU A 8 -1.26 -19.38 -34.25
C GLU A 8 -0.68 -19.05 -32.87
N SER A 9 -0.22 -17.81 -32.72
CA SER A 9 0.24 -17.23 -31.47
C SER A 9 -0.92 -17.18 -30.48
N ILE A 10 -0.79 -17.89 -29.36
CA ILE A 10 -1.66 -17.74 -28.20
C ILE A 10 -1.44 -16.33 -27.64
N ASN A 11 -2.32 -15.40 -28.04
CA ASN A 11 -2.46 -14.12 -27.37
C ASN A 11 -2.96 -14.41 -25.94
N SER A 12 -2.03 -14.41 -25.00
CA SER A 12 -2.30 -14.35 -23.57
C SER A 12 -3.12 -13.08 -23.30
N ARG A 13 -4.45 -13.23 -23.24
CA ARG A 13 -5.32 -12.20 -22.66
C ARG A 13 -4.80 -11.92 -21.26
N ARG A 14 -4.39 -10.68 -20.99
CA ARG A 14 -4.15 -10.20 -19.63
C ARG A 14 -5.42 -10.46 -18.84
N SER A 15 -5.35 -11.35 -17.87
CA SER A 15 -6.43 -11.58 -16.91
C SER A 15 -6.22 -10.61 -15.75
N THR A 16 -6.38 -9.32 -16.02
CA THR A 16 -6.35 -8.22 -15.03
C THR A 16 -7.65 -8.11 -14.24
N PHE A 17 -8.59 -9.02 -14.45
CA PHE A 17 -9.89 -9.00 -13.80
C PHE A 17 -9.75 -9.31 -12.30
N VAL A 18 -9.58 -8.27 -11.50
CA VAL A 18 -9.92 -8.32 -10.08
C VAL A 18 -11.29 -7.65 -9.96
N SER A 19 -12.36 -8.44 -9.80
CA SER A 19 -13.58 -7.88 -9.20
C SER A 19 -13.19 -7.45 -7.79
N LYS A 20 -13.27 -6.15 -7.52
CA LYS A 20 -12.81 -5.51 -6.28
C LYS A 20 -13.94 -4.67 -5.67
N PRO A 21 -13.86 -4.40 -4.36
CA PRO A 21 -14.54 -3.32 -3.66
C PRO A 21 -15.87 -2.75 -4.14
N SER A 22 -17.01 -3.44 -4.23
CA SER A 22 -18.27 -2.72 -4.57
C SER A 22 -18.68 -1.64 -3.54
N ARG A 23 -18.09 -1.67 -2.33
CA ARG A 23 -18.11 -0.56 -1.35
C ARG A 23 -17.14 -0.77 -0.18
N SER A 24 -15.90 -0.29 -0.27
CA SER A 24 -14.98 -0.28 0.87
C SER A 24 -15.21 0.96 1.75
N THR A 25 -15.87 0.79 2.89
CA THR A 25 -16.02 1.89 3.87
C THR A 25 -14.82 1.93 4.80
N ILE A 26 -14.16 3.09 4.91
CA ILE A 26 -13.10 3.28 5.91
C ILE A 26 -13.73 3.36 7.28
N ARG A 27 -13.17 2.62 8.25
CA ARG A 27 -13.47 2.81 9.67
C ARG A 27 -12.21 3.13 10.46
N ILE A 28 -12.34 4.06 11.39
CA ILE A 28 -11.33 4.40 12.41
C ILE A 28 -11.95 4.04 13.75
N VAL A 29 -11.47 2.99 14.40
CA VAL A 29 -12.08 2.51 15.65
C VAL A 29 -11.04 2.46 16.75
N LYS A 30 -11.31 3.15 17.87
CA LYS A 30 -10.48 3.13 19.08
C LYS A 30 -10.49 1.74 19.70
N ASP A 31 -9.30 1.24 20.03
CA ASP A 31 -9.09 -0.01 20.75
C ASP A 31 -8.59 0.30 22.17
N PRO A 32 -9.40 0.04 23.22
CA PRO A 32 -9.04 0.37 24.59
C PRO A 32 -8.00 -0.59 25.23
N ASN A 33 -7.48 -1.61 24.53
CA ASN A 33 -6.64 -2.66 25.13
C ASN A 33 -5.25 -2.84 24.50
N SER A 34 -4.56 -1.76 24.10
CA SER A 34 -3.22 -1.87 23.50
C SER A 34 -2.08 -1.57 24.49
N THR A 35 -1.72 -2.55 25.32
CA THR A 35 -0.53 -2.48 26.19
C THR A 35 0.72 -2.97 25.46
N ARG A 36 1.28 -2.16 24.54
CA ARG A 36 2.70 -2.30 24.13
C ARG A 36 3.34 -0.91 24.00
N LEU A 37 4.20 -0.61 24.97
CA LEU A 37 4.94 0.64 25.08
C LEU A 37 6.13 0.62 24.11
N SER A 38 6.09 1.56 23.17
CA SER A 38 7.18 1.91 22.27
C SER A 38 6.99 3.40 21.95
N LEU A 39 8.01 4.21 22.19
CA LEU A 39 7.92 5.66 22.11
C LEU A 39 8.41 6.13 20.75
N CYS A 40 7.51 6.24 19.78
CA CYS A 40 7.75 7.03 18.57
C CYS A 40 6.92 8.32 18.65
N ASN A 41 7.60 9.47 18.68
CA ASN A 41 6.95 10.78 18.54
C ASN A 41 6.59 10.99 17.07
N SER A 42 5.36 10.65 16.68
CA SER A 42 4.79 10.98 15.37
C SER A 42 4.00 12.30 15.44
N THR A 43 4.05 13.09 14.36
CA THR A 43 3.25 14.32 14.14
C THR A 43 1.74 14.10 14.25
N LEU A 44 1.27 12.84 14.17
CA LEU A 44 -0.09 12.39 14.50
C LEU A 44 -0.59 12.83 15.88
N PHE A 45 0.30 13.01 16.86
CA PHE A 45 -0.08 13.34 18.25
C PHE A 45 -0.84 14.67 18.36
N GLU A 46 -0.50 15.68 17.56
CA GLU A 46 -1.20 16.97 17.60
C GLU A 46 -2.49 16.96 16.77
N ASP A 47 -2.51 16.22 15.66
CA ASP A 47 -3.67 16.17 14.74
C ASP A 47 -4.82 15.31 15.29
N VAL A 48 -4.53 14.21 16.02
CA VAL A 48 -5.59 13.32 16.53
C VAL A 48 -6.12 13.74 17.90
N LYS A 49 -5.41 14.63 18.62
CA LYS A 49 -5.83 15.12 19.94
C LYS A 49 -7.16 15.89 19.92
N GLY A 50 -7.49 16.51 18.77
CA GLY A 50 -8.78 17.19 18.57
C GLY A 50 -9.96 16.25 18.32
N PHE A 51 -9.74 14.96 18.02
CA PHE A 51 -10.82 14.02 17.70
C PHE A 51 -11.45 13.34 18.93
N TRP A 52 -10.79 13.37 20.10
CA TRP A 52 -11.14 12.48 21.23
C TRP A 52 -11.18 13.17 22.61
N ASN A 53 -11.01 14.50 22.68
CA ASN A 53 -11.09 15.23 23.94
C ASN A 53 -12.50 15.79 24.16
N GLU A 54 -13.35 15.06 24.87
CA GLU A 54 -14.45 15.64 25.63
C GLU A 54 -14.11 15.53 27.13
N GLU A 55 -13.74 16.65 27.75
CA GLU A 55 -14.09 16.87 29.15
C GLU A 55 -15.45 17.55 29.12
N CYS A 56 -16.50 16.80 29.49
CA CYS A 56 -17.86 17.33 29.68
C CYS A 56 -17.83 18.47 30.69
N ASP A 57 -18.32 19.65 30.29
CA ASP A 57 -18.73 20.69 31.23
C ASP A 57 -20.16 20.36 31.70
N ASP A 58 -20.33 20.17 33.01
CA ASP A 58 -21.57 19.78 33.67
C ASP A 58 -22.69 20.81 33.41
N THR A 59 -23.79 20.40 32.76
CA THR A 59 -25.10 20.99 33.05
C THR A 59 -26.25 20.01 32.85
N ILE A 60 -26.94 19.77 33.96
CA ILE A 60 -28.08 18.87 34.16
C ILE A 60 -29.27 19.23 33.26
N ILE A 61 -29.82 18.26 32.53
CA ILE A 61 -31.28 18.05 32.42
C ILE A 61 -31.58 16.55 32.57
N GLU A 62 -32.26 16.23 33.66
CA GLU A 62 -32.75 14.92 34.07
C GLU A 62 -34.02 14.55 33.29
N LEU A 63 -34.00 13.48 32.49
CA LEU A 63 -35.19 12.69 32.15
C LEU A 63 -34.85 11.19 32.07
N SER A 64 -34.83 10.58 33.25
CA SER A 64 -35.36 9.26 33.61
C SER A 64 -35.25 8.06 32.64
N LYS A 65 -34.40 7.11 33.04
CA LYS A 65 -34.63 5.65 33.16
C LYS A 65 -35.02 4.86 31.90
N LEU A 66 -34.06 4.10 31.32
CA LEU A 66 -33.99 2.62 31.41
C LEU A 66 -32.90 2.02 30.49
N SER A 67 -32.28 0.95 31.01
CA SER A 67 -31.51 -0.12 30.36
C SER A 67 -30.03 0.11 30.07
N ILE A 68 -29.23 -0.54 30.94
CA ILE A 68 -27.82 -0.87 30.82
C ILE A 68 -27.62 -1.79 29.61
N ALA A 69 -26.75 -1.37 28.68
CA ALA A 69 -25.97 -2.24 27.83
C ALA A 69 -24.64 -1.53 27.54
N ASP A 70 -23.54 -2.18 27.92
CA ASP A 70 -22.16 -1.75 27.67
C ASP A 70 -21.91 -1.79 26.15
N GLN A 71 -22.09 -0.66 25.48
CA GLN A 71 -21.78 -0.49 24.05
C GLN A 71 -20.42 0.20 23.92
N THR A 72 -19.40 -0.57 23.56
CA THR A 72 -18.17 -0.05 22.97
C THR A 72 -18.54 0.88 21.82
N HIS A 73 -18.25 2.17 21.93
CA HIS A 73 -18.61 3.15 20.92
C HIS A 73 -17.81 2.88 19.63
N GLU A 74 -18.43 2.25 18.65
CA GLU A 74 -17.98 2.28 17.25
C GLU A 74 -18.27 3.67 16.72
N VAL A 75 -17.25 4.54 16.66
CA VAL A 75 -17.36 5.82 15.98
C VAL A 75 -17.07 5.57 14.51
N THR A 76 -18.09 5.62 13.66
CA THR A 76 -17.86 5.77 12.23
C THR A 76 -17.37 7.20 12.03
N VAL A 77 -16.39 7.44 11.16
CA VAL A 77 -15.78 8.77 10.93
C VAL A 77 -16.84 9.88 10.73
N LEU A 78 -18.04 9.52 10.27
CA LEU A 78 -19.24 10.36 10.18
C LEU A 78 -19.71 11.04 11.48
N ASP A 79 -19.51 10.44 12.66
CA ASP A 79 -20.23 10.85 13.88
C ASP A 79 -19.59 12.03 14.65
N ASN A 80 -18.33 12.40 14.39
CA ASN A 80 -17.60 13.45 15.14
C ASN A 80 -17.20 14.70 14.33
N PHE A 81 -17.88 15.03 13.22
CA PHE A 81 -17.55 16.24 12.44
C PHE A 81 -18.24 17.54 12.89
N ASN A 82 -19.12 17.49 13.88
CA ASN A 82 -19.72 18.69 14.45
C ASN A 82 -19.15 18.96 15.84
N ASP A 83 -17.93 19.48 15.92
CA ASP A 83 -17.43 20.07 17.18
C ASP A 83 -17.04 21.54 17.02
N THR A 84 -17.49 22.32 18.00
CA THR A 84 -17.38 23.78 18.11
C THR A 84 -16.03 24.26 18.67
N SER A 85 -15.01 23.39 18.65
CA SER A 85 -13.69 23.62 19.25
C SER A 85 -12.53 23.73 18.23
N ASN A 86 -12.79 24.26 17.03
CA ASN A 86 -11.79 24.97 16.21
C ASN A 86 -10.43 24.29 15.91
N ARG A 87 -10.30 22.95 15.83
CA ARG A 87 -9.05 22.34 15.33
C ARG A 87 -9.11 21.18 14.34
N ILE A 88 -10.23 20.56 13.96
CA ILE A 88 -10.47 19.83 12.67
C ILE A 88 -11.98 19.88 12.45
N ALA A 89 -12.49 20.51 11.39
CA ALA A 89 -13.94 20.62 11.20
C ALA A 89 -14.51 19.50 10.31
N THR A 90 -13.74 18.94 9.37
CA THR A 90 -14.22 17.93 8.41
C THR A 90 -13.15 16.92 7.95
N ALA A 91 -13.57 15.80 7.35
CA ALA A 91 -12.67 14.85 6.67
C ALA A 91 -11.81 15.52 5.59
N LYS A 92 -12.40 16.51 4.90
CA LYS A 92 -11.72 17.33 3.90
C LYS A 92 -10.57 18.12 4.52
N ASP A 93 -10.78 18.77 5.67
CA ASP A 93 -9.72 19.52 6.35
C ASP A 93 -8.55 18.62 6.76
N TYR A 94 -8.85 17.40 7.20
CA TYR A 94 -7.83 16.42 7.54
C TYR A 94 -6.99 16.02 6.31
N VAL A 95 -7.65 15.69 5.19
CA VAL A 95 -6.97 15.37 3.93
C VAL A 95 -6.11 16.55 3.45
N LEU A 96 -6.64 17.78 3.49
CA LEU A 96 -5.91 18.98 3.09
C LEU A 96 -4.65 19.19 3.94
N ARG A 97 -4.70 18.97 5.26
CA ARG A 97 -3.50 19.04 6.12
C ARG A 97 -2.46 18.01 5.76
N ARG A 98 -2.87 16.76 5.47
CA ARG A 98 -1.94 15.72 5.01
C ARG A 98 -1.28 16.08 3.67
N CYS A 99 -1.97 16.87 2.85
CA CYS A 99 -1.43 17.46 1.64
C CYS A 99 -0.61 18.75 1.88
N ASN A 100 -0.51 19.24 3.12
CA ASN A 100 0.04 20.55 3.47
C ASN A 100 -0.64 21.70 2.70
N GLN A 101 -1.97 21.65 2.63
CA GLN A 101 -2.85 22.60 1.94
C GLN A 101 -3.94 23.11 2.90
N THR A 102 -4.44 24.31 2.64
CA THR A 102 -5.66 24.85 3.29
C THR A 102 -6.89 24.73 2.40
N GLU A 103 -6.69 24.55 1.09
CA GLU A 103 -7.73 24.42 0.08
C GLU A 103 -7.22 23.56 -1.09
N PRO A 104 -8.10 22.89 -1.86
CA PRO A 104 -7.70 22.20 -3.08
C PRO A 104 -7.06 23.19 -4.06
N LEU A 105 -5.97 22.78 -4.72
CA LEU A 105 -5.27 23.63 -5.69
C LEU A 105 -5.75 23.36 -7.13
N PRO A 106 -5.69 24.32 -8.05
CA PRO A 106 -5.99 24.06 -9.45
C PRO A 106 -5.05 22.99 -10.03
N PHE A 107 -5.62 22.03 -10.76
CA PHE A 107 -4.88 20.90 -11.32
C PHE A 107 -3.77 21.40 -12.27
N ASP A 108 -4.10 22.30 -13.18
CA ASP A 108 -3.19 22.88 -14.17
C ASP A 108 -2.09 23.76 -13.55
N GLU A 109 -2.32 24.37 -12.39
CA GLU A 109 -1.27 25.08 -11.64
C GLU A 109 -0.24 24.10 -11.05
N CYS A 110 -0.70 22.98 -10.47
CA CYS A 110 0.17 21.96 -9.90
C CYS A 110 0.94 21.19 -10.98
N TYR A 111 0.25 20.86 -12.08
CA TYR A 111 0.74 20.00 -13.16
C TYR A 111 0.48 20.63 -14.53
N PRO A 112 1.12 21.76 -14.88
CA PRO A 112 0.88 22.43 -16.15
C PRO A 112 1.38 21.58 -17.32
N ASP A 113 0.74 21.69 -18.47
CA ASP A 113 1.08 20.92 -19.69
C ASP A 113 2.56 21.02 -20.07
N SER A 114 3.18 22.18 -19.82
CA SER A 114 4.62 22.39 -20.03
C SER A 114 5.51 21.39 -19.25
N GLN A 115 5.07 20.95 -18.08
CA GLN A 115 5.75 19.98 -17.22
C GLN A 115 5.32 18.54 -17.51
N LEU A 116 4.13 18.34 -18.08
CA LEU A 116 3.61 17.02 -18.46
C LEU A 116 4.11 16.53 -19.82
N LYS A 117 4.93 17.31 -20.53
CA LYS A 117 5.52 16.91 -21.82
C LYS A 117 6.28 15.59 -21.76
N ASN A 118 6.96 15.31 -20.64
CA ASN A 118 7.72 14.08 -20.40
C ASN A 118 6.96 13.06 -19.53
N CYS A 119 5.64 13.08 -19.62
CA CYS A 119 4.75 12.17 -18.90
C CYS A 119 4.32 11.01 -19.80
N HIS A 120 4.11 9.82 -19.23
CA HIS A 120 3.58 8.63 -19.93
C HIS A 120 2.64 7.86 -19.01
N LYS A 121 1.49 7.38 -19.50
CA LYS A 121 0.66 6.45 -18.72
C LYS A 121 1.36 5.10 -18.61
N ILE A 122 1.49 4.58 -17.39
CA ILE A 122 2.21 3.32 -17.10
C ILE A 122 1.30 2.24 -16.52
N GLY A 123 0.16 2.62 -15.96
CA GLY A 123 -0.80 1.69 -15.41
C GLY A 123 -2.12 2.39 -15.13
N GLU A 124 -3.07 1.59 -14.70
CA GLU A 124 -4.42 2.00 -14.35
C GLU A 124 -4.92 1.12 -13.21
N GLY A 125 -5.87 1.63 -12.44
CA GLY A 125 -6.63 0.88 -11.46
C GLY A 125 -8.07 1.37 -11.43
N VAL A 126 -8.94 0.64 -10.75
CA VAL A 126 -10.38 0.95 -10.68
C VAL A 126 -10.65 2.38 -10.21
N TYR A 127 -9.86 2.89 -9.26
CA TYR A 127 -10.07 4.23 -8.70
C TYR A 127 -9.21 5.31 -9.35
N GLY A 128 -8.43 5.03 -10.40
CA GLY A 128 -7.58 6.08 -10.95
C GLY A 128 -6.53 5.65 -11.96
N GLU A 129 -5.74 6.63 -12.36
CA GLU A 129 -4.78 6.53 -13.45
C GLU A 129 -3.36 6.70 -12.92
N VAL A 130 -2.40 5.98 -13.52
CA VAL A 130 -1.00 6.00 -13.07
C VAL A 130 -0.08 6.44 -14.20
N PHE A 131 0.64 7.54 -13.98
CA PHE A 131 1.56 8.12 -14.95
C PHE A 131 2.98 8.18 -14.42
N LEU A 132 3.95 7.87 -15.28
CA LEU A 132 5.36 8.16 -15.07
C LEU A 132 5.64 9.58 -15.54
N TRP A 133 6.06 10.43 -14.61
CA TRP A 133 6.35 11.83 -14.83
C TRP A 133 7.81 12.15 -14.50
N ARG A 134 8.51 12.83 -15.41
CA ARG A 134 9.86 13.35 -15.12
C ARG A 134 9.77 14.79 -14.60
N ALA A 135 10.09 14.98 -13.32
CA ALA A 135 10.07 16.29 -12.69
C ALA A 135 11.21 17.19 -13.19
N ARG A 136 11.15 18.49 -12.85
CA ARG A 136 12.14 19.51 -13.27
C ARG A 136 13.57 19.21 -12.80
N ASP A 137 13.71 18.48 -11.70
CA ASP A 137 15.00 18.01 -11.18
C ASP A 137 15.60 16.82 -11.97
N GLY A 138 14.92 16.39 -13.04
CA GLY A 138 15.32 15.28 -13.90
C GLY A 138 14.96 13.91 -13.36
N ARG A 139 14.47 13.80 -12.11
CA ARG A 139 14.11 12.53 -11.49
C ARG A 139 12.74 12.05 -11.97
N ALA A 140 12.62 10.75 -12.15
CA ALA A 140 11.35 10.12 -12.48
C ALA A 140 10.50 9.94 -11.21
N ARG A 141 9.23 10.27 -11.32
CA ARG A 141 8.19 10.14 -10.30
C ARG A 141 6.98 9.45 -10.91
N VAL A 142 6.15 8.88 -10.06
CA VAL A 142 4.86 8.30 -10.45
C VAL A 142 3.75 9.18 -9.90
N LEU A 143 2.77 9.52 -10.74
CA LEU A 143 1.55 10.23 -10.37
C LEU A 143 0.42 9.20 -10.34
N LYS A 144 -0.11 8.87 -9.16
CA LYS A 144 -1.37 8.14 -9.02
C LYS A 144 -2.47 9.17 -8.79
N ILE A 145 -3.37 9.30 -9.77
CA ILE A 145 -4.42 10.32 -9.80
C ILE A 145 -5.76 9.65 -9.54
N ILE A 146 -6.43 10.04 -8.47
CA ILE A 146 -7.64 9.39 -7.95
C ILE A 146 -8.76 10.44 -7.92
N PRO A 147 -9.80 10.38 -8.76
CA PRO A 147 -10.99 11.22 -8.61
C PRO A 147 -11.70 10.89 -7.29
N ILE A 148 -12.05 11.94 -6.56
CA ILE A 148 -12.73 11.86 -5.27
C ILE A 148 -13.89 12.85 -5.18
N ALA A 149 -14.84 12.57 -4.27
CA ALA A 149 -15.95 13.47 -3.93
C ALA A 149 -16.82 13.90 -5.13
N GLY A 150 -16.86 13.10 -6.19
CA GLY A 150 -17.74 13.29 -7.35
C GLY A 150 -18.90 12.30 -7.38
N ASN A 151 -19.99 12.69 -8.03
CA ASN A 151 -21.22 11.87 -8.13
C ASN A 151 -21.23 10.94 -9.35
N LEU A 152 -20.30 11.14 -10.28
CA LEU A 152 -20.19 10.31 -11.48
C LEU A 152 -19.46 9.02 -11.14
N LYS A 153 -20.01 7.88 -11.55
CA LYS A 153 -19.29 6.61 -11.47
C LYS A 153 -18.12 6.62 -12.43
N VAL A 154 -16.98 6.13 -11.98
CA VAL A 154 -15.75 5.99 -12.76
C VAL A 154 -15.37 4.52 -12.73
N ASN A 155 -15.19 3.91 -13.90
CA ASN A 155 -14.84 2.50 -14.05
C ASN A 155 -15.88 1.56 -13.39
N GLY A 156 -17.15 1.94 -13.45
CA GLY A 156 -18.26 1.22 -12.82
C GLY A 156 -18.49 1.50 -11.33
N GLU A 157 -17.54 2.16 -10.66
CA GLU A 157 -17.54 2.37 -9.22
C GLU A 157 -17.85 3.81 -8.80
N CYS A 158 -18.41 3.97 -7.59
CA CYS A 158 -18.54 5.30 -6.99
C CYS A 158 -17.15 5.84 -6.63
N GLN A 159 -16.97 7.15 -6.79
CA GLN A 159 -15.74 7.80 -6.32
C GLN A 159 -15.69 7.77 -4.80
N LYS A 160 -14.47 7.59 -4.25
CA LYS A 160 -14.23 7.72 -2.81
C LYS A 160 -14.52 9.15 -2.37
N ASP A 161 -15.18 9.32 -1.23
CA ASP A 161 -15.27 10.62 -0.57
C ASP A 161 -14.01 10.89 0.30
N PHE A 162 -13.87 12.10 0.83
CA PHE A 162 -12.72 12.52 1.65
C PHE A 162 -12.45 11.58 2.82
N HIS A 163 -13.49 11.07 3.48
CA HIS A 163 -13.32 10.15 4.60
C HIS A 163 -12.85 8.75 4.16
N GLU A 164 -13.13 8.35 2.91
CA GLU A 164 -12.76 7.05 2.30
C GLU A 164 -11.39 7.05 1.62
N ILE A 165 -10.77 8.21 1.37
CA ILE A 165 -9.40 8.29 0.83
C ILE A 165 -8.34 8.44 1.92
N ILE A 166 -8.74 8.68 3.17
CA ILE A 166 -7.83 8.84 4.32
C ILE A 166 -6.94 7.63 4.53
N SER A 167 -7.46 6.40 4.40
CA SER A 167 -6.68 5.17 4.65
C SER A 167 -5.52 5.07 3.68
N GLU A 168 -5.77 5.29 2.41
CA GLU A 168 -4.77 5.20 1.36
C GLU A 168 -3.66 6.25 1.54
N ILE A 169 -4.03 7.50 1.85
CA ILE A 169 -3.07 8.59 2.09
C ILE A 169 -2.24 8.29 3.34
N VAL A 170 -2.88 8.01 4.47
CA VAL A 170 -2.21 7.84 5.75
C VAL A 170 -1.31 6.60 5.72
N ILE A 171 -1.83 5.45 5.29
CA ILE A 171 -1.04 4.21 5.24
C ILE A 171 0.17 4.39 4.32
N ALA A 172 0.02 5.02 3.16
CA ALA A 172 1.14 5.28 2.26
C ALA A 172 2.22 6.16 2.90
N MET A 173 1.81 7.23 3.59
CA MET A 173 2.75 8.14 4.27
C MET A 173 3.47 7.46 5.44
N GLU A 174 2.75 6.74 6.32
CA GLU A 174 3.34 6.09 7.49
C GLU A 174 4.31 4.96 7.11
N LEU A 175 3.96 4.16 6.09
CA LEU A 175 4.86 3.12 5.57
C LEU A 175 6.07 3.70 4.83
N SER A 176 5.87 4.80 4.09
CA SER A 176 6.98 5.53 3.47
C SER A 176 7.95 6.06 4.53
N ALA A 177 7.45 6.56 5.66
CA ALA A 177 8.25 7.14 6.73
C ALA A 177 9.19 6.14 7.44
N LEU A 178 8.91 4.83 7.38
CA LEU A 178 9.80 3.78 7.92
C LEU A 178 11.20 3.81 7.33
N ARG A 179 11.39 4.47 6.16
CA ARG A 179 12.70 4.62 5.51
C ARG A 179 13.62 5.61 6.21
N ALA A 180 13.08 6.52 7.03
CA ALA A 180 13.81 7.71 7.48
C ALA A 180 15.18 7.39 8.11
N PRO A 181 15.34 6.34 8.93
CA PRO A 181 16.64 5.99 9.50
C PRO A 181 17.59 5.25 8.55
N ILE A 182 17.09 4.68 7.44
CA ILE A 182 17.84 3.70 6.62
C ILE A 182 19.08 4.31 5.97
N ALA A 183 18.97 5.50 5.38
CA ALA A 183 20.10 6.13 4.70
C ALA A 183 21.28 6.42 5.65
N GLU A 184 20.98 6.81 6.89
CA GLU A 184 22.01 7.02 7.90
C GLU A 184 22.64 5.70 8.34
N ILE A 185 21.85 4.66 8.58
CA ILE A 185 22.34 3.33 8.94
C ILE A 185 23.23 2.76 7.84
N GLU A 186 22.83 2.88 6.57
CA GLU A 186 23.62 2.41 5.42
C GLU A 186 24.97 3.14 5.32
N ARG A 187 24.98 4.47 5.52
CA ARG A 187 26.23 5.25 5.53
C ARG A 187 27.20 4.76 6.60
N HIS A 188 26.72 4.37 7.78
CA HIS A 188 27.59 3.81 8.83
C HIS A 188 28.24 2.49 8.39
N PHE A 189 27.50 1.62 7.71
CA PHE A 189 28.06 0.39 7.15
C PHE A 189 29.08 0.65 6.04
N ASP A 190 28.82 1.65 5.18
CA ASP A 190 29.74 2.02 4.10
C ASP A 190 31.05 2.61 4.65
N GLU A 191 31.00 3.26 5.81
CA GLU A 191 32.17 3.71 6.57
C GLU A 191 32.92 2.58 7.31
N GLY A 192 32.44 1.33 7.22
CA GLY A 192 33.04 0.17 7.87
C GLY A 192 32.83 0.12 9.38
N LYS A 193 31.86 0.88 9.91
CA LYS A 193 31.51 0.88 11.33
C LYS A 193 30.59 -0.31 11.65
N ASP A 194 30.74 -0.83 12.86
CA ASP A 194 29.89 -1.90 13.38
C ASP A 194 28.56 -1.36 13.89
N VAL A 195 27.57 -2.25 14.01
CA VAL A 195 26.21 -1.97 14.48
C VAL A 195 26.20 -1.39 15.90
N GLU A 196 27.15 -1.83 16.75
CA GLU A 196 27.35 -1.33 18.13
C GLU A 196 27.62 0.19 18.19
N ALA A 197 28.13 0.79 17.11
CA ALA A 197 28.38 2.23 17.04
C ALA A 197 27.13 3.05 16.67
N LEU A 198 26.06 2.41 16.22
CA LEU A 198 24.79 3.08 15.95
C LEU A 198 24.00 3.21 17.26
N ASN A 199 23.55 4.42 17.61
CA ASN A 199 22.62 4.61 18.72
C ASN A 199 21.19 4.15 18.32
N LEU A 200 21.02 2.84 18.14
CA LEU A 200 19.77 2.20 17.71
C LEU A 200 18.74 2.07 18.83
N GLN A 201 19.05 2.49 20.05
CA GLN A 201 18.10 2.42 21.17
C GLN A 201 16.81 3.19 20.90
N ALA A 202 16.82 4.16 19.98
CA ALA A 202 15.66 4.95 19.60
C ALA A 202 14.95 4.48 18.32
N ILE A 203 15.53 3.54 17.55
CA ILE A 203 14.95 3.08 16.28
C ILE A 203 14.47 1.65 16.47
N GLU A 204 13.17 1.49 16.68
CA GLU A 204 12.62 0.15 16.86
C GLU A 204 12.38 -0.57 15.53
N ASN A 205 11.80 0.11 14.54
CA ASN A 205 11.38 -0.49 13.28
C ASN A 205 11.70 0.45 12.11
N ALA A 206 12.41 -0.03 11.10
CA ALA A 206 12.77 0.75 9.92
C ALA A 206 12.98 -0.13 8.68
N THR A 207 12.55 0.36 7.51
CA THR A 207 12.73 -0.31 6.22
C THR A 207 12.53 0.65 5.05
N ASP A 208 13.22 0.40 3.94
CA ASP A 208 13.02 1.10 2.66
C ASP A 208 12.23 0.27 1.63
N ALA A 209 11.56 -0.81 2.08
CA ALA A 209 10.84 -1.77 1.24
C ALA A 209 9.43 -1.33 0.82
N PHE A 210 8.91 -0.23 1.34
CA PHE A 210 7.66 0.39 0.88
C PHE A 210 7.95 1.54 -0.07
N ASN A 211 7.06 1.82 -1.02
CA ASN A 211 7.30 2.91 -1.97
C ASN A 211 7.31 4.30 -1.31
N GLU A 212 8.08 5.23 -1.87
CA GLU A 212 8.23 6.59 -1.32
C GLU A 212 7.04 7.43 -1.70
N VAL A 213 6.45 8.09 -0.71
CA VAL A 213 5.56 9.23 -0.93
C VAL A 213 6.41 10.49 -0.95
N LEU A 214 6.49 11.15 -2.10
CA LEU A 214 7.21 12.40 -2.29
C LEU A 214 6.33 13.61 -1.99
N ALA A 215 5.06 13.54 -2.36
CA ALA A 215 4.04 14.53 -2.04
C ALA A 215 2.63 13.92 -2.17
N VAL A 216 1.67 14.51 -1.48
CA VAL A 216 0.24 14.28 -1.66
C VAL A 216 -0.40 15.63 -1.94
N ARG A 217 -1.27 15.71 -2.96
CA ARG A 217 -1.98 16.94 -3.30
C ARG A 217 -3.46 16.67 -3.47
N CYS A 218 -4.30 17.49 -2.87
CA CYS A 218 -5.68 17.65 -3.27
C CYS A 218 -5.74 18.71 -4.36
N VAL A 219 -6.23 18.34 -5.53
CA VAL A 219 -6.39 19.25 -6.68
C VAL A 219 -7.83 19.25 -7.18
N TYR A 220 -8.20 20.27 -7.93
CA TYR A 220 -9.50 20.34 -8.59
C TYR A 220 -9.38 20.91 -10.01
N GLY A 221 -10.31 20.59 -10.88
CA GLY A 221 -10.35 21.09 -12.26
C GLY A 221 -10.70 20.02 -13.28
N SER A 222 -10.73 20.41 -14.56
CA SER A 222 -10.75 19.46 -15.66
C SER A 222 -9.51 18.57 -15.66
N TYR A 223 -9.64 17.34 -16.14
CA TYR A 223 -8.48 16.47 -16.37
C TYR A 223 -7.52 17.14 -17.38
N PRO A 224 -6.21 17.26 -17.09
CA PRO A 224 -5.28 17.93 -17.99
C PRO A 224 -5.27 17.31 -19.40
N SER A 225 -5.38 18.15 -20.43
CA SER A 225 -5.46 17.71 -21.84
C SER A 225 -4.31 16.78 -22.22
N ARG A 226 -3.09 17.09 -21.76
CA ARG A 226 -1.92 16.26 -22.01
C ARG A 226 -2.03 14.86 -21.38
N LEU A 227 -2.69 14.70 -20.23
CA LEU A 227 -2.88 13.39 -19.63
C LEU A 227 -3.97 12.60 -20.36
N LEU A 228 -4.98 13.26 -20.94
CA LEU A 228 -5.98 12.63 -21.81
C LEU A 228 -5.32 12.08 -23.08
N ASP A 229 -4.48 12.87 -23.77
CA ASP A 229 -3.71 12.39 -24.93
C ASP A 229 -2.89 11.12 -24.61
N LEU A 230 -2.31 11.07 -23.41
CA LEU A 230 -1.50 9.95 -22.94
C LEU A 230 -2.36 8.74 -22.54
N TRP A 231 -3.59 8.98 -22.10
CA TRP A 231 -4.58 7.94 -21.85
C TRP A 231 -5.02 7.31 -23.18
N ASP A 232 -5.36 8.13 -24.18
CA ASP A 232 -5.76 7.65 -25.51
C ASP A 232 -4.64 6.83 -26.16
N LEU A 233 -3.39 7.33 -26.10
CA LEU A 233 -2.23 6.59 -26.61
C LEU A 233 -2.04 5.23 -25.91
N TYR A 234 -2.29 5.17 -24.60
CA TYR A 234 -2.19 3.92 -23.85
C TYR A 234 -3.28 2.93 -24.27
N ASP A 235 -4.52 3.41 -24.40
CA ASP A 235 -5.66 2.60 -24.84
C ASP A 235 -5.43 2.04 -26.25
N GLU A 236 -4.99 2.88 -27.20
CA GLU A 236 -4.65 2.45 -28.56
C GLU A 236 -3.55 1.38 -28.59
N CYS A 237 -2.54 1.48 -27.71
CA CYS A 237 -1.39 0.58 -27.71
C CYS A 237 -1.61 -0.72 -26.92
N LYS A 238 -2.37 -0.68 -25.82
CA LYS A 238 -2.47 -1.78 -24.84
C LYS A 238 -3.89 -2.20 -24.53
N GLY A 239 -4.89 -1.40 -24.90
CA GLY A 239 -6.24 -1.43 -24.34
C GLY A 239 -6.25 -0.86 -22.92
N SER A 240 -7.29 -0.09 -22.62
CA SER A 240 -7.67 0.33 -21.29
C SER A 240 -8.98 -0.35 -20.90
N GLU A 241 -9.05 -0.82 -19.66
CA GLU A 241 -10.30 -1.30 -19.06
C GLU A 241 -11.09 -0.18 -18.37
N ASN A 242 -10.47 1.00 -18.23
CA ASN A 242 -11.05 2.16 -17.58
C ASN A 242 -11.88 3.02 -18.56
N ASP A 243 -12.79 3.80 -18.00
CA ASP A 243 -13.44 4.90 -18.70
C ASP A 243 -12.42 6.02 -18.98
N ASN A 244 -12.54 6.67 -20.15
CA ASN A 244 -11.71 7.84 -20.45
C ASN A 244 -11.99 8.97 -19.45
N PRO A 245 -10.99 9.50 -18.71
CA PRO A 245 -11.19 10.54 -17.70
C PRO A 245 -11.81 11.85 -18.20
N ALA A 246 -11.91 12.05 -19.53
CA ALA A 246 -12.62 13.16 -20.14
C ALA A 246 -14.10 13.25 -19.76
N ILE A 247 -14.70 12.18 -19.22
CA ILE A 247 -16.08 12.19 -18.71
C ILE A 247 -16.25 13.03 -17.43
N LEU A 248 -15.15 13.33 -16.72
CA LEU A 248 -15.19 14.00 -15.42
C LEU A 248 -15.49 15.51 -15.56
N PRO A 249 -16.27 16.10 -14.64
CA PRO A 249 -16.66 17.49 -14.74
C PRO A 249 -15.49 18.45 -14.45
N VAL A 250 -15.65 19.72 -14.86
CA VAL A 250 -14.61 20.75 -14.76
C VAL A 250 -14.28 21.17 -13.31
N ASP A 251 -15.15 20.84 -12.36
CA ASP A 251 -15.00 21.10 -10.93
C ASP A 251 -14.65 19.84 -10.11
N GLN A 252 -14.33 18.73 -10.80
CA GLN A 252 -13.94 17.46 -10.19
C GLN A 252 -12.74 17.66 -9.25
N GLN A 253 -12.77 17.00 -8.08
CA GLN A 253 -11.66 16.94 -7.13
C GLN A 253 -10.87 15.64 -7.29
N TYR A 254 -9.58 15.71 -7.04
CA TYR A 254 -8.66 14.56 -7.14
C TYR A 254 -7.65 14.57 -6.00
N ILE A 255 -7.21 13.36 -5.62
CA ILE A 255 -5.96 13.17 -4.90
C ILE A 255 -4.88 12.76 -5.89
N VAL A 256 -3.75 13.46 -5.86
CA VAL A 256 -2.54 13.09 -6.60
C VAL A 256 -1.48 12.66 -5.60
N LEU A 257 -1.16 11.38 -5.60
CA LEU A 257 -0.01 10.81 -4.89
C LEU A 257 1.21 10.88 -5.80
N GLU A 258 2.17 11.74 -5.48
CA GLU A 258 3.48 11.76 -6.12
C GLU A 258 4.38 10.73 -5.42
N LEU A 259 4.76 9.68 -6.14
CA LEU A 259 5.53 8.57 -5.61
C LEU A 259 6.91 8.48 -6.28
N ALA A 260 7.90 7.91 -5.60
CA ALA A 260 9.14 7.55 -6.27
C ALA A 260 8.91 6.48 -7.35
N ASN A 261 9.68 6.55 -8.44
CA ASN A 261 9.67 5.48 -9.43
C ASN A 261 10.45 4.26 -8.89
N ALA A 262 9.70 3.24 -8.48
CA ALA A 262 10.25 1.99 -7.94
C ALA A 262 10.48 0.88 -8.99
N GLY A 263 10.32 1.20 -10.28
CA GLY A 263 10.60 0.27 -11.38
C GLY A 263 9.36 -0.44 -11.90
N GLN A 264 9.48 -1.73 -12.20
CA GLN A 264 8.46 -2.52 -12.89
C GLN A 264 7.85 -3.58 -11.96
N ASP A 265 6.58 -3.88 -12.14
CA ASP A 265 5.84 -4.91 -11.39
C ASP A 265 6.43 -6.33 -11.58
N LEU A 266 6.23 -7.18 -10.57
CA LEU A 266 6.74 -8.54 -10.51
C LEU A 266 6.19 -9.44 -11.61
N GLU A 267 4.94 -9.24 -12.03
CA GLU A 267 4.32 -9.94 -13.16
C GLU A 267 5.09 -9.70 -14.47
N SER A 268 5.46 -8.44 -14.72
CA SER A 268 6.11 -8.03 -15.96
C SER A 268 7.63 -8.07 -15.91
N TYR A 269 8.27 -8.22 -14.75
CA TYR A 269 9.73 -8.25 -14.65
C TYR A 269 10.35 -9.54 -15.23
N GLN A 270 11.56 -9.45 -15.79
CA GLN A 270 12.32 -10.61 -16.28
C GLN A 270 13.62 -10.78 -15.51
N PHE A 271 13.66 -11.77 -14.62
CA PHE A 271 14.82 -12.07 -13.79
C PHE A 271 15.93 -12.76 -14.58
N ASN A 272 17.17 -12.57 -14.14
CA ASN A 272 18.31 -13.31 -14.66
C ASN A 272 18.24 -14.79 -14.24
N ASN A 273 17.98 -15.06 -12.96
CA ASN A 273 17.88 -16.40 -12.36
C ASN A 273 17.02 -16.35 -11.08
N ALA A 274 16.86 -17.49 -10.40
CA ALA A 274 16.02 -17.59 -9.20
C ALA A 274 16.67 -17.00 -7.93
N GLU A 275 17.98 -16.72 -7.94
CA GLU A 275 18.65 -16.03 -6.82
C GLU A 275 18.07 -14.64 -6.60
N GLN A 276 17.81 -13.91 -7.70
CA GLN A 276 17.20 -12.59 -7.64
C GLN A 276 15.77 -12.64 -7.11
N ALA A 277 14.98 -13.64 -7.53
CA ALA A 277 13.62 -13.83 -7.02
C ALA A 277 13.62 -14.17 -5.52
N HIS A 278 14.53 -15.05 -5.08
CA HIS A 278 14.72 -15.36 -3.66
C HIS A 278 15.15 -14.13 -2.83
N ALA A 279 16.12 -13.36 -3.33
CA ALA A 279 16.56 -12.11 -2.70
C ALA A 279 15.42 -11.08 -2.59
N LEU A 280 14.59 -10.97 -3.64
CA LEU A 280 13.41 -10.10 -3.63
C LEU A 280 12.36 -10.60 -2.63
N PHE A 281 12.10 -11.90 -2.58
CA PHE A 281 11.16 -12.50 -1.64
C PHE A 281 11.51 -12.14 -0.19
N LEU A 282 12.78 -12.30 0.18
CA LEU A 282 13.25 -11.94 1.51
C LEU A 282 13.09 -10.44 1.77
N GLN A 283 13.39 -9.56 0.80
CA GLN A 283 13.16 -8.12 0.96
C GLN A 283 11.69 -7.80 1.27
N VAL A 284 10.75 -8.45 0.57
CA VAL A 284 9.30 -8.28 0.80
C VAL A 284 8.89 -8.83 2.17
N ALA A 285 9.34 -10.03 2.54
CA ALA A 285 9.01 -10.65 3.83
C ALA A 285 9.52 -9.82 5.02
N TYR A 286 10.76 -9.32 4.95
CA TYR A 286 11.31 -8.43 5.97
C TYR A 286 10.61 -7.06 6.00
N GLY A 287 10.21 -6.51 4.83
CA GLY A 287 9.41 -5.28 4.77
C GLY A 287 8.07 -5.42 5.49
N LEU A 288 7.34 -6.51 5.24
CA LEU A 288 6.08 -6.82 5.93
C LEU A 288 6.30 -7.02 7.43
N ALA A 289 7.34 -7.75 7.83
CA ALA A 289 7.68 -7.96 9.25
C ALA A 289 7.93 -6.64 9.99
N VAL A 290 8.67 -5.70 9.39
CA VAL A 290 8.88 -4.36 9.97
C VAL A 290 7.56 -3.62 10.15
N ALA A 291 6.67 -3.67 9.15
CA ALA A 291 5.39 -2.98 9.19
C ALA A 291 4.39 -3.64 10.18
N GLU A 292 4.41 -4.95 10.32
CA GLU A 292 3.67 -5.68 11.37
C GLU A 292 4.06 -5.17 12.76
N GLU A 293 5.36 -5.04 13.03
CA GLU A 293 5.87 -4.58 14.33
C GLU A 293 5.64 -3.08 14.56
N ALA A 294 5.74 -2.26 13.51
CA ALA A 294 5.54 -0.81 13.62
C ALA A 294 4.07 -0.43 13.79
N TYR A 295 3.19 -1.05 12.99
CA TYR A 295 1.82 -0.57 12.79
C TYR A 295 0.77 -1.69 12.81
N GLN A 296 1.10 -2.92 13.22
CA GLN A 296 0.20 -4.06 13.05
C GLN A 296 -0.37 -4.12 11.63
N PHE A 297 0.52 -3.92 10.65
CA PHE A 297 0.16 -3.79 9.25
C PHE A 297 -0.24 -5.12 8.63
N GLU A 298 -1.33 -5.09 7.86
CA GLU A 298 -1.69 -6.13 6.91
C GLU A 298 -1.89 -5.49 5.53
N HIS A 299 -1.23 -6.03 4.50
CA HIS A 299 -1.39 -5.48 3.16
C HIS A 299 -2.75 -5.78 2.56
N ARG A 300 -3.22 -7.02 2.75
CA ARG A 300 -4.51 -7.58 2.28
C ARG A 300 -4.75 -7.57 0.76
N ASP A 301 -3.76 -7.15 -0.04
CA ASP A 301 -3.87 -7.14 -1.51
C ASP A 301 -2.50 -7.23 -2.21
N LEU A 302 -1.57 -7.99 -1.65
CA LEU A 302 -0.19 -8.05 -2.16
C LEU A 302 -0.06 -9.04 -3.33
N HIS A 303 -0.87 -8.85 -4.38
CA HIS A 303 -0.66 -9.57 -5.64
C HIS A 303 0.63 -9.10 -6.31
N TRP A 304 1.15 -9.87 -7.26
CA TRP A 304 2.42 -9.59 -7.95
C TRP A 304 2.42 -8.29 -8.79
N GLY A 305 1.28 -7.61 -8.96
CA GLY A 305 1.24 -6.26 -9.52
C GLY A 305 1.71 -5.20 -8.51
N ASN A 306 1.61 -5.52 -7.21
CA ASN A 306 1.90 -4.63 -6.09
C ASN A 306 3.30 -4.82 -5.49
N ILE A 307 4.17 -5.56 -6.19
CA ILE A 307 5.60 -5.70 -5.88
C ILE A 307 6.38 -5.14 -7.06
N LEU A 308 6.96 -3.95 -6.88
CA LEU A 308 7.79 -3.29 -7.88
C LEU A 308 9.27 -3.63 -7.71
N ILE A 309 9.99 -3.65 -8.83
CA ILE A 309 11.38 -4.09 -8.91
C ILE A 309 12.20 -3.10 -9.74
N ALA A 310 13.30 -2.63 -9.15
CA ALA A 310 14.30 -1.83 -9.83
C ALA A 310 15.68 -2.54 -9.79
N PRO A 311 16.48 -2.48 -10.86
CA PRO A 311 17.90 -2.81 -10.80
C PRO A 311 18.63 -1.93 -9.79
N THR A 312 19.60 -2.49 -9.07
CA THR A 312 20.39 -1.72 -8.09
C THR A 312 21.82 -2.24 -7.99
N GLU A 313 22.75 -1.34 -7.71
CA GLU A 313 24.13 -1.66 -7.37
C GLU A 313 24.34 -1.84 -5.85
N GLN A 314 23.36 -1.43 -5.04
CA GLN A 314 23.40 -1.65 -3.59
C GLN A 314 23.38 -3.15 -3.30
N LYS A 315 24.39 -3.63 -2.57
CA LYS A 315 24.55 -5.06 -2.28
C LYS A 315 23.54 -5.58 -1.26
N TRP A 316 23.12 -4.71 -0.34
CA TRP A 316 22.31 -5.08 0.82
C TRP A 316 21.07 -4.19 0.91
N ALA A 317 19.97 -4.77 1.38
CA ALA A 317 18.81 -4.09 1.91
C ALA A 317 18.89 -4.12 3.43
N THR A 318 18.60 -3.01 4.09
CA THR A 318 18.74 -2.87 5.54
C THR A 318 17.36 -2.77 6.19
N PHE A 319 17.17 -3.54 7.26
CA PHE A 319 15.94 -3.57 8.05
C PHE A 319 16.30 -3.39 9.51
N VAL A 320 15.43 -2.73 10.26
CA VAL A 320 15.47 -2.72 11.73
C VAL A 320 14.15 -3.31 12.21
N ILE A 321 14.22 -4.38 12.99
CA ILE A 321 13.05 -5.04 13.58
C ILE A 321 13.29 -5.17 15.07
N ARG A 322 12.40 -4.60 15.89
CA ARG A 322 12.53 -4.59 17.36
C ARG A 322 13.92 -4.14 17.84
N GLY A 323 14.45 -3.08 17.21
CA GLY A 323 15.76 -2.50 17.49
C GLY A 323 16.96 -3.29 16.95
N ARG A 324 16.74 -4.41 16.25
CA ARG A 324 17.81 -5.24 15.69
C ARG A 324 17.97 -4.98 14.20
N VAL A 325 19.20 -4.66 13.80
CA VAL A 325 19.54 -4.48 12.38
C VAL A 325 19.73 -5.83 11.70
N VAL A 326 19.10 -6.00 10.55
CA VAL A 326 19.25 -7.15 9.66
C VAL A 326 19.56 -6.66 8.26
N ARG A 327 20.48 -7.34 7.56
CA ARG A 327 20.83 -7.03 6.16
C ARG A 327 20.54 -8.23 5.26
N VAL A 328 19.81 -7.99 4.18
CA VAL A 328 19.44 -9.01 3.18
C VAL A 328 20.15 -8.69 1.87
N GLY A 329 20.76 -9.68 1.23
CA GLY A 329 21.42 -9.46 -0.06
C GLY A 329 20.42 -9.10 -1.15
N ARG A 330 20.69 -8.06 -1.95
CA ARG A 330 19.78 -7.61 -3.02
C ARG A 330 19.91 -8.41 -4.31
N ALA A 331 21.03 -9.09 -4.54
CA ALA A 331 21.32 -9.81 -5.80
C ALA A 331 21.07 -8.94 -7.06
N GLY A 332 21.31 -7.63 -6.97
CA GLY A 332 21.09 -6.67 -8.05
C GLY A 332 19.64 -6.21 -8.27
N VAL A 333 18.71 -6.60 -7.40
CA VAL A 333 17.29 -6.17 -7.45
C VAL A 333 16.84 -5.54 -6.14
N ARG A 334 16.17 -4.39 -6.24
CA ARG A 334 15.49 -3.70 -5.14
C ARG A 334 13.99 -3.88 -5.28
N GLY A 335 13.35 -4.38 -4.23
CA GLY A 335 11.89 -4.48 -4.15
C GLY A 335 11.26 -3.24 -3.52
N ALA A 336 10.05 -2.89 -3.96
CA ALA A 336 9.18 -1.95 -3.26
C ALA A 336 7.72 -2.44 -3.28
N ILE A 337 7.07 -2.41 -2.13
CA ILE A 337 5.65 -2.72 -1.96
C ILE A 337 4.82 -1.47 -2.25
N ILE A 338 3.69 -1.61 -2.94
CA ILE A 338 2.78 -0.51 -3.31
C ILE A 338 1.31 -0.90 -3.11
N ASP A 339 0.43 0.11 -3.26
CA ASP A 339 -1.02 -0.02 -3.30
C ASP A 339 -1.66 -0.56 -2.01
N TYR A 340 -1.96 0.37 -1.10
CA TYR A 340 -2.49 0.06 0.21
C TYR A 340 -4.02 0.16 0.28
N SER A 341 -4.68 0.04 -0.88
CA SER A 341 -6.11 0.28 -1.02
C SER A 341 -6.98 -0.66 -0.19
N LEU A 342 -6.53 -1.86 0.18
CA LEU A 342 -7.28 -2.77 1.06
C LEU A 342 -6.60 -2.97 2.44
N SER A 343 -5.52 -2.24 2.69
CA SER A 343 -4.66 -2.49 3.83
C SER A 343 -5.28 -2.09 5.16
N ARG A 344 -4.70 -2.62 6.24
CA ARG A 344 -5.07 -2.31 7.62
C ARG A 344 -3.82 -1.95 8.42
N VAL A 345 -3.93 -0.93 9.26
CA VAL A 345 -2.93 -0.55 10.26
C VAL A 345 -3.59 -0.23 11.60
N ALA A 346 -2.82 -0.31 12.68
CA ALA A 346 -3.11 0.33 13.95
C ALA A 346 -2.26 1.59 14.09
N LEU A 347 -2.92 2.74 14.16
CA LEU A 347 -2.30 4.02 14.45
C LEU A 347 -2.29 4.25 15.96
N ARG A 348 -1.15 4.67 16.51
CA ARG A 348 -1.06 5.06 17.92
C ARG A 348 -1.63 6.46 18.11
N LEU A 349 -2.52 6.62 19.09
CA LEU A 349 -3.17 7.89 19.36
C LEU A 349 -2.56 8.57 20.59
N ALA A 350 -2.65 7.89 21.73
CA ALA A 350 -2.13 8.32 23.02
C ALA A 350 -1.46 7.12 23.71
N PRO A 351 -0.67 7.31 24.78
CA PRO A 351 -0.11 6.19 25.52
C PRO A 351 -1.21 5.23 26.00
N GLY A 352 -1.24 4.01 25.43
CA GLY A 352 -2.24 2.98 25.72
C GLY A 352 -3.42 2.89 24.75
N ASP A 353 -3.58 3.87 23.84
CA ASP A 353 -4.68 3.93 22.88
C ASP A 353 -4.19 3.74 21.44
N SER A 354 -4.84 2.85 20.69
CA SER A 354 -4.64 2.70 19.24
C SER A 354 -5.95 2.76 18.48
N ALA A 355 -5.93 3.22 17.23
CA ALA A 355 -7.05 3.12 16.32
C ALA A 355 -6.73 2.23 15.13
N ALA A 356 -7.62 1.30 14.81
CA ALA A 356 -7.54 0.53 13.57
C ALA A 356 -8.02 1.41 12.41
N LEU A 357 -7.20 1.56 11.39
CA LEU A 357 -7.52 2.21 10.11
C LEU A 357 -7.49 1.13 9.03
N TYR A 358 -8.64 0.86 8.43
CA TYR A 358 -8.81 -0.23 7.46
C TYR A 358 -9.97 0.05 6.51
N ASN A 359 -9.98 -0.68 5.40
CA ASN A 359 -11.14 -0.76 4.51
C ASN A 359 -11.99 -1.97 4.88
N ASP A 360 -13.26 -1.72 5.17
CA ASP A 360 -14.24 -2.76 5.47
C ASP A 360 -14.70 -3.45 4.18
N LEU A 361 -14.37 -4.73 4.04
CA LEU A 361 -14.70 -5.54 2.86
C LEU A 361 -15.89 -6.47 3.13
N ALA A 362 -16.55 -6.36 4.29
CA ALA A 362 -17.55 -7.31 4.74
C ALA A 362 -18.76 -7.43 3.82
N ALA A 363 -19.07 -6.36 3.08
CA ALA A 363 -20.22 -6.26 2.19
C ALA A 363 -19.90 -6.48 0.70
N ASP A 364 -18.67 -6.85 0.35
CA ASP A 364 -18.27 -6.98 -1.05
C ASP A 364 -18.17 -8.44 -1.53
N ASP A 365 -19.31 -8.97 -1.95
CA ASP A 365 -19.39 -10.34 -2.46
C ASP A 365 -18.54 -10.55 -3.73
N SER A 366 -18.40 -9.50 -4.56
CA SER A 366 -17.74 -9.59 -5.86
C SER A 366 -16.25 -9.99 -5.77
N LEU A 367 -15.56 -9.54 -4.71
CA LEU A 367 -14.16 -9.88 -4.45
C LEU A 367 -13.97 -11.36 -4.12
N PHE A 368 -14.95 -11.98 -3.46
CA PHE A 368 -14.83 -13.36 -2.95
C PHE A 368 -15.32 -14.41 -3.94
N ASP A 369 -16.16 -14.01 -4.91
CA ASP A 369 -16.72 -14.88 -5.94
C ASP A 369 -15.79 -15.07 -7.16
N ALA A 370 -14.74 -14.26 -7.29
CA ALA A 370 -13.79 -14.37 -8.39
C ALA A 370 -13.02 -15.70 -8.42
N LEU A 371 -12.72 -16.17 -9.63
CA LEU A 371 -12.04 -17.43 -9.92
C LEU A 371 -10.95 -17.22 -10.97
N GLY A 372 -10.05 -18.20 -11.11
CA GLY A 372 -9.05 -18.25 -12.19
C GLY A 372 -7.61 -18.04 -11.76
N ASP A 373 -7.38 -17.42 -10.60
CA ASP A 373 -6.05 -17.26 -10.01
C ASP A 373 -6.03 -17.60 -8.51
N TYR A 374 -4.87 -18.02 -8.00
CA TYR A 374 -4.65 -18.25 -6.57
C TYR A 374 -4.89 -16.98 -5.73
N GLN A 375 -4.71 -15.79 -6.31
CA GLN A 375 -5.05 -14.50 -5.72
C GLN A 375 -6.46 -14.49 -5.11
N PHE A 376 -7.47 -14.96 -5.86
CA PHE A 376 -8.85 -14.95 -5.35
C PHE A 376 -9.08 -15.95 -4.22
N THR A 377 -8.28 -17.01 -4.17
CA THR A 377 -8.28 -17.95 -3.04
C THR A 377 -7.71 -17.29 -1.80
N VAL A 378 -6.71 -16.41 -1.93
CA VAL A 378 -6.18 -15.65 -0.80
C VAL A 378 -7.24 -14.74 -0.19
N TYR A 379 -8.06 -14.03 -0.98
CA TYR A 379 -9.17 -13.23 -0.42
C TYR A 379 -10.14 -14.05 0.43
N ARG A 380 -10.55 -15.24 -0.06
CA ARG A 380 -11.42 -16.15 0.69
C ARG A 380 -10.76 -16.64 1.98
N LEU A 381 -9.48 -17.04 1.91
CA LEU A 381 -8.73 -17.48 3.09
C LEU A 381 -8.59 -16.37 4.14
N MET A 382 -8.38 -15.12 3.73
CA MET A 382 -8.36 -13.98 4.64
C MET A 382 -9.72 -13.76 5.30
N ARG A 383 -10.81 -13.78 4.52
CA ARG A 383 -12.18 -13.65 5.04
C ARG A 383 -12.50 -14.72 6.08
N ASP A 384 -12.13 -15.97 5.80
CA ASP A 384 -12.34 -17.11 6.70
C ASP A 384 -11.54 -16.96 7.99
N LYS A 385 -10.30 -16.46 7.90
CA LYS A 385 -9.43 -16.21 9.07
C LYS A 385 -9.93 -15.07 9.95
N LEU A 386 -10.40 -13.99 9.33
CA LEU A 386 -10.93 -12.81 10.02
C LEU A 386 -12.37 -13.00 10.53
N GLY A 387 -13.06 -14.07 10.13
CA GLY A 387 -14.50 -14.22 10.40
C GLY A 387 -15.34 -13.11 9.76
N ASN A 388 -14.86 -12.56 8.64
CA ASN A 388 -15.39 -11.36 7.97
C ASN A 388 -15.36 -10.06 8.81
N ASP A 389 -14.63 -10.03 9.93
CA ASP A 389 -14.39 -8.80 10.71
C ASP A 389 -13.02 -8.20 10.32
N TRP A 390 -13.05 -7.30 9.35
CA TRP A 390 -11.86 -6.68 8.77
C TRP A 390 -11.18 -5.65 9.68
N LYS A 391 -11.79 -5.30 10.83
CA LYS A 391 -11.14 -4.44 11.83
C LYS A 391 -9.95 -5.14 12.51
N ASN A 392 -10.12 -6.44 12.75
CA ASN A 392 -9.20 -7.24 13.55
C ASN A 392 -7.81 -7.29 12.91
N PHE A 393 -6.80 -7.37 13.77
CA PHE A 393 -5.43 -7.62 13.34
C PHE A 393 -5.20 -9.12 13.22
N GLU A 394 -4.96 -9.59 11.99
CA GLU A 394 -4.61 -10.98 11.70
C GLU A 394 -3.38 -11.00 10.78
N PRO A 395 -2.15 -10.98 11.33
CA PRO A 395 -0.93 -10.93 10.52
C PRO A 395 -0.72 -12.18 9.65
N TYR A 396 -1.47 -13.27 9.89
CA TYR A 396 -1.47 -14.42 9.01
C TYR A 396 -1.93 -14.08 7.59
N THR A 397 -2.67 -12.99 7.39
CA THR A 397 -3.02 -12.51 6.04
C THR A 397 -1.78 -12.15 5.21
N ASN A 398 -0.72 -11.59 5.83
CA ASN A 398 0.55 -11.35 5.16
C ASN A 398 1.26 -12.67 4.78
N ILE A 399 1.16 -13.71 5.62
CA ILE A 399 1.69 -15.04 5.32
C ILE A 399 1.00 -15.66 4.10
N LEU A 400 -0.32 -15.52 3.98
CA LEU A 400 -1.07 -15.97 2.81
C LEU A 400 -0.57 -15.30 1.52
N TRP A 401 -0.31 -13.99 1.58
CA TRP A 401 0.24 -13.25 0.44
C TRP A 401 1.70 -13.58 0.14
N LEU A 402 2.53 -13.85 1.14
CA LEU A 402 3.89 -14.35 0.91
C LEU A 402 3.85 -15.76 0.29
N HIS A 403 2.94 -16.62 0.72
CA HIS A 403 2.73 -17.94 0.09
C HIS A 403 2.29 -17.80 -1.38
N TYR A 404 1.37 -16.88 -1.67
CA TYR A 404 1.03 -16.51 -3.05
C TYR A 404 2.25 -16.01 -3.85
N THR A 405 3.04 -15.11 -3.25
CA THR A 405 4.21 -14.52 -3.90
C THR A 405 5.23 -15.58 -4.28
N VAL A 406 5.57 -16.49 -3.35
CA VAL A 406 6.53 -17.58 -3.61
C VAL A 406 5.97 -18.59 -4.62
N ASP A 407 4.66 -18.85 -4.61
CA ASP A 407 4.01 -19.66 -5.65
C ASP A 407 4.25 -19.06 -7.04
N LYS A 408 3.92 -17.78 -7.24
CA LYS A 408 4.15 -17.08 -8.51
C LYS A 408 5.63 -17.08 -8.91
N MET A 409 6.53 -16.92 -7.94
CA MET A 409 7.98 -17.03 -8.18
C MET A 409 8.40 -18.39 -8.76
N ILE A 410 7.73 -19.47 -8.36
CA ILE A 410 8.03 -20.82 -8.82
C ILE A 410 7.33 -21.13 -10.16
N THR A 411 6.09 -20.67 -10.32
CA THR A 411 5.19 -21.17 -11.37
C THR A 411 5.03 -20.24 -12.57
N ALA A 412 5.23 -18.93 -12.41
CA ALA A 412 4.81 -17.95 -13.41
C ALA A 412 5.90 -16.94 -13.82
N LEU A 413 6.91 -16.70 -12.98
CA LEU A 413 7.96 -15.73 -13.32
C LEU A 413 8.84 -16.15 -14.50
N ARG A 414 9.34 -15.13 -15.20
CA ARG A 414 10.21 -15.28 -16.37
C ARG A 414 11.68 -15.18 -15.95
N TYR A 415 12.44 -16.24 -16.25
CA TYR A 415 13.86 -16.35 -15.94
C TYR A 415 14.71 -16.53 -17.21
N LYS A 416 15.81 -15.78 -17.33
CA LYS A 416 16.73 -15.89 -18.48
C LYS A 416 17.60 -17.15 -18.43
N ARG A 417 18.12 -17.53 -17.26
CA ARG A 417 19.16 -18.56 -17.09
C ARG A 417 18.69 -19.78 -16.28
N THR A 418 17.62 -20.43 -16.73
CA THR A 418 16.96 -21.55 -16.03
C THR A 418 17.82 -22.82 -15.92
N ASN A 419 18.73 -23.05 -16.86
CA ASN A 419 19.56 -24.27 -16.89
C ASN A 419 20.74 -24.27 -15.90
N THR A 420 20.98 -23.16 -15.19
CA THR A 420 22.14 -23.02 -14.29
C THR A 420 21.94 -23.74 -12.97
N LYS A 421 23.04 -24.21 -12.35
CA LYS A 421 23.00 -24.80 -11.00
C LYS A 421 22.45 -23.82 -9.96
N ILE A 422 22.82 -22.53 -10.08
CA ILE A 422 22.33 -21.45 -9.22
C ILE A 422 20.80 -21.35 -9.32
N HIS A 423 20.24 -21.30 -10.54
CA HIS A 423 18.79 -21.24 -10.69
C HIS A 423 18.08 -22.43 -10.05
N LYS A 424 18.53 -23.66 -10.31
CA LYS A 424 17.94 -24.86 -9.71
C LYS A 424 17.99 -24.83 -8.18
N HIS A 425 19.15 -24.47 -7.61
CA HIS A 425 19.34 -24.35 -6.17
C HIS A 425 18.35 -23.36 -5.52
N TYR A 426 18.17 -22.17 -6.11
CA TYR A 426 17.27 -21.18 -5.55
C TYR A 426 15.79 -21.47 -5.83
N ILE A 427 15.45 -22.19 -6.90
CA ILE A 427 14.10 -22.76 -7.06
C ILE A 427 13.81 -23.76 -5.94
N ASP A 428 14.77 -24.61 -5.56
CA ASP A 428 14.60 -25.55 -4.46
C ASP A 428 14.45 -24.82 -3.11
N LYS A 429 15.19 -23.73 -2.88
CA LYS A 429 14.98 -22.84 -1.72
C LYS A 429 13.58 -22.24 -1.69
N LEU A 430 13.10 -21.68 -2.81
CA LEU A 430 11.75 -21.11 -2.92
C LEU A 430 10.67 -22.19 -2.66
N LYS A 431 10.85 -23.40 -3.18
CA LYS A 431 9.95 -24.54 -2.89
C LYS A 431 9.95 -24.91 -1.41
N GLY A 432 11.13 -24.92 -0.77
CA GLY A 432 11.27 -25.14 0.66
C GLY A 432 10.51 -24.10 1.47
N ILE A 433 10.63 -22.82 1.12
CA ILE A 433 9.85 -21.72 1.73
C ILE A 433 8.35 -21.98 1.53
N LYS A 434 7.93 -22.25 0.29
CA LYS A 434 6.52 -22.50 -0.02
C LYS A 434 5.93 -23.63 0.82
N SER A 435 6.67 -24.71 1.06
CA SER A 435 6.16 -25.85 1.83
C SER A 435 5.97 -25.59 3.32
N ARG A 436 6.63 -24.59 3.89
CA ARG A 436 6.65 -24.33 5.34
C ARG A 436 6.09 -22.97 5.76
N ILE A 437 5.98 -22.00 4.84
CA ILE A 437 5.63 -20.62 5.20
C ILE A 437 4.24 -20.51 5.86
N LEU A 438 3.32 -21.42 5.53
CA LEU A 438 1.99 -21.47 6.13
C LEU A 438 1.99 -21.97 7.59
N ASP A 439 3.11 -22.48 8.10
CA ASP A 439 3.27 -22.91 9.50
C ASP A 439 3.55 -21.72 10.44
N TYR A 440 3.79 -20.52 9.89
CA TYR A 440 4.04 -19.30 10.65
C TYR A 440 2.77 -18.45 10.77
N GLY A 441 2.61 -17.78 11.92
CA GLY A 441 1.48 -16.89 12.21
C GLY A 441 1.64 -15.47 11.69
N SER A 442 2.87 -15.03 11.36
CA SER A 442 3.13 -13.67 10.86
C SER A 442 4.44 -13.58 10.07
N ALA A 443 4.59 -12.54 9.24
CA ALA A 443 5.85 -12.31 8.53
C ALA A 443 7.01 -12.08 9.52
N ALA A 444 6.76 -11.37 10.64
CA ALA A 444 7.74 -11.19 11.71
C ALA A 444 8.16 -12.52 12.35
N GLN A 445 7.22 -13.44 12.61
CA GLN A 445 7.57 -14.77 13.10
C GLN A 445 8.42 -15.53 12.07
N PHE A 446 8.02 -15.51 10.80
CA PHE A 446 8.73 -16.17 9.72
C PHE A 446 10.19 -15.69 9.61
N VAL A 447 10.41 -14.38 9.46
CA VAL A 447 11.77 -13.86 9.24
C VAL A 447 12.69 -13.94 10.46
N LEU A 448 12.12 -14.02 11.68
CA LEU A 448 12.90 -14.06 12.93
C LEU A 448 13.18 -15.48 13.43
N THR A 449 12.44 -16.49 12.98
CA THR A 449 12.52 -17.86 13.54
C THR A 449 12.78 -18.97 12.53
N ASP A 450 12.61 -18.72 11.23
CA ASP A 450 12.94 -19.71 10.21
C ASP A 450 14.46 -19.88 10.09
N ASN A 451 14.95 -21.09 10.37
CA ASN A 451 16.38 -21.40 10.38
C ASN A 451 16.95 -21.71 8.99
N GLU A 452 16.14 -21.65 7.93
CA GLU A 452 16.47 -22.06 6.57
C GLU A 452 16.39 -20.91 5.54
N LEU A 453 16.35 -19.65 5.99
CA LEU A 453 16.32 -18.46 5.13
C LEU A 453 17.62 -18.23 4.34
#